data_AF-A0A6M3IX75-F1
#
_entry.id   AF-A0A6M3IX75-F1
#
_cell.length_a   1.000
_cell.length_b   1.000
_cell.length_c   1.000
_cell.angle_alpha   90.00
_cell.angle_beta   90.00
_cell.angle_gamma   90.00
#
_symmetry.space_group_name_H-M   'P 1'
#
loop_
_entity.id
_entity.type
_entity.pdbx_description
1 polymer ?
#
loop_
_entity_poly.entity_id
_entity_poly.type
_entity_poly.pdbx_seq_one_letter_code
_entity_poly.pdbx_strand_id
1 'polypeptide(L)'
;MKKLLIGAILTGILISPAISAKFVATQVSTTTLAATFVLKAGDTMTGDLNLPNLNATYGVSAATGVFSGALAASTLDTGQGANELYDMNQNVQTTDTVTFAEVKTSTISAQGAGGLYLVDDGDNGIFIKDGGNVGIGITDPISSLMVQNDIATLGRIARFYDPTMSANDSVYLELGTANSAKNNAQIGFIYAGSSSNSNRFDLGFNAVQAMSILAGGNVGIGTTIPSQKLEVAGIVKSSGVYARGADGLQLQDDGGNYGIFIKDGGNVGIGTTDPTAKLDVRVSNGASARIASLTPGTESAYLNFQDRASIGYSSVTAMGLSGLELRTPNKHIF
;
A
#
# COMPACT_ATOMS: atom_id res chain seq x y z
N MET A 1 -50.01 -83.79 -6.95
CA MET A 1 -49.80 -84.27 -5.56
C MET A 1 -48.45 -84.98 -5.47
N LYS A 2 -47.66 -84.57 -4.47
CA LYS A 2 -46.52 -85.24 -3.79
C LYS A 2 -45.28 -84.34 -3.73
N LYS A 3 -45.14 -83.70 -2.56
CA LYS A 3 -43.87 -83.22 -2.02
C LYS A 3 -42.87 -84.39 -2.08
N LEU A 4 -41.74 -84.21 -2.76
CA LEU A 4 -40.58 -85.07 -2.56
C LEU A 4 -39.54 -84.27 -1.78
N LEU A 5 -39.45 -84.60 -0.50
CA LEU A 5 -38.48 -84.12 0.46
C LEU A 5 -37.14 -84.80 0.11
N ILE A 6 -36.22 -84.11 -0.55
CA ILE A 6 -34.86 -84.63 -0.76
C ILE A 6 -34.04 -84.24 0.46
N GLY A 7 -34.12 -85.09 1.49
CA GLY A 7 -33.03 -85.25 2.44
C GLY A 7 -31.98 -86.15 1.80
N ALA A 8 -30.92 -85.57 1.26
CA ALA A 8 -29.74 -86.32 0.85
C ALA A 8 -28.50 -85.61 1.38
N ILE A 9 -27.88 -86.27 2.35
CA ILE A 9 -26.53 -86.04 2.84
C ILE A 9 -25.60 -86.09 1.62
N LEU A 10 -25.10 -84.94 1.18
CA LEU A 10 -24.15 -84.86 0.07
C LEU A 10 -22.73 -85.05 0.60
N THR A 11 -22.40 -86.27 1.00
CA THR A 11 -21.00 -86.69 1.17
C THR A 11 -20.50 -87.27 -0.14
N GLY A 12 -19.63 -86.51 -0.82
CA GLY A 12 -18.74 -87.02 -1.86
C GLY A 12 -19.35 -87.24 -3.25
N ILE A 13 -19.37 -86.19 -4.08
CA ILE A 13 -19.26 -86.35 -5.53
C ILE A 13 -17.94 -85.71 -5.95
N LEU A 14 -16.93 -86.55 -6.23
CA LEU A 14 -15.85 -86.18 -7.15
C LEU A 14 -16.49 -86.03 -8.53
N ILE A 15 -16.59 -84.79 -9.01
CA ILE A 15 -16.95 -84.51 -10.40
C ILE A 15 -15.72 -84.75 -11.29
N SER A 16 -15.87 -85.67 -12.26
CA SER A 16 -15.00 -85.81 -13.44
C SER A 16 -14.78 -84.44 -14.11
N PRO A 17 -13.61 -84.14 -14.70
CA PRO A 17 -13.43 -82.90 -15.43
C PRO A 17 -14.29 -82.95 -16.70
N ALA A 18 -14.81 -81.78 -17.11
CA ALA A 18 -15.66 -81.55 -18.27
C ALA A 18 -17.18 -81.83 -18.14
N ILE A 19 -17.78 -81.50 -16.99
CA ILE A 19 -19.18 -81.06 -16.99
C ILE A 19 -19.20 -79.60 -16.59
N SER A 20 -19.40 -78.73 -17.58
CA SER A 20 -19.78 -77.33 -17.37
C SER A 20 -21.20 -77.35 -16.78
N ALA A 21 -21.30 -77.62 -15.48
CA ALA A 21 -22.56 -77.68 -14.78
C ALA A 21 -23.05 -76.24 -14.61
N LYS A 22 -23.95 -75.83 -15.50
CA LYS A 22 -24.66 -74.55 -15.40
C LYS A 22 -25.54 -74.59 -14.15
N PHE A 23 -24.99 -74.17 -13.01
CA PHE A 23 -25.69 -74.16 -11.73
C PHE A 23 -26.65 -72.96 -11.70
N VAL A 24 -27.83 -73.11 -12.30
CA VAL A 24 -28.92 -72.14 -12.22
C VAL A 24 -29.67 -72.36 -10.92
N ALA A 25 -29.14 -71.84 -9.82
CA ALA A 25 -29.86 -71.81 -8.55
C ALA A 25 -30.72 -70.54 -8.50
N THR A 26 -32.02 -70.68 -8.76
CA THR A 26 -32.95 -69.54 -8.85
C THR A 26 -33.32 -68.93 -7.48
N GLN A 27 -32.72 -69.39 -6.38
CA GLN A 27 -32.57 -68.71 -5.09
C GLN A 27 -31.85 -69.67 -4.12
N VAL A 28 -30.69 -69.27 -3.59
CA VAL A 28 -30.01 -69.99 -2.49
C VAL A 28 -30.25 -69.22 -1.20
N SER A 29 -30.99 -69.81 -0.27
CA SER A 29 -31.24 -69.27 1.07
C SER A 29 -30.65 -70.25 2.09
N THR A 30 -29.50 -69.93 2.67
CA THR A 30 -28.86 -70.78 3.68
C THR A 30 -29.08 -70.20 5.08
N THR A 31 -30.11 -70.64 5.78
CA THR A 31 -30.36 -70.20 7.17
C THR A 31 -29.47 -70.90 8.21
N THR A 32 -28.71 -71.92 7.82
CA THR A 32 -27.71 -72.58 8.68
C THR A 32 -26.88 -73.53 7.81
N LEU A 33 -25.59 -73.29 7.64
CA LEU A 33 -24.53 -74.32 7.53
C LEU A 33 -23.21 -73.63 7.16
N ALA A 34 -22.14 -73.98 7.89
CA ALA A 34 -20.75 -73.67 7.55
C ALA A 34 -20.31 -74.45 6.29
N ALA A 35 -20.92 -74.16 5.14
CA ALA A 35 -20.55 -74.70 3.86
C ALA A 35 -19.79 -73.62 3.06
N THR A 36 -18.52 -73.88 2.77
CA THR A 36 -17.73 -73.03 1.87
C THR A 36 -18.29 -73.19 0.46
N PHE A 37 -18.93 -72.15 -0.06
CA PHE A 37 -19.40 -72.09 -1.44
C PHE A 37 -18.23 -71.67 -2.34
N VAL A 38 -17.69 -72.59 -3.14
CA VAL A 38 -16.54 -72.34 -4.03
C VAL A 38 -17.03 -72.29 -5.47
N LEU A 39 -16.96 -71.12 -6.08
CA LEU A 39 -17.15 -70.93 -7.52
C LEU A 39 -15.84 -71.21 -8.24
N LYS A 40 -15.90 -71.90 -9.38
CA LYS A 40 -14.77 -72.09 -10.28
C LYS A 40 -14.83 -71.09 -11.43
N ALA A 41 -13.69 -70.81 -12.04
CA ALA A 41 -13.61 -69.95 -13.21
C ALA A 41 -14.52 -70.49 -14.34
N GLY A 42 -15.46 -69.65 -14.81
CA GLY A 42 -16.45 -70.01 -15.83
C GLY A 42 -17.86 -70.27 -15.31
N ASP A 43 -18.05 -70.35 -13.99
CA ASP A 43 -19.39 -70.47 -13.41
C ASP A 43 -20.17 -69.15 -13.58
N THR A 44 -21.41 -69.24 -14.07
CA THR A 44 -22.33 -68.09 -14.19
C THR A 44 -23.53 -68.33 -13.29
N MET A 45 -23.77 -67.42 -12.35
CA MET A 45 -24.96 -67.43 -11.48
C MET A 45 -26.04 -66.53 -12.09
N THR A 46 -27.21 -67.11 -12.37
CA THR A 46 -28.40 -66.37 -12.81
C THR A 46 -29.48 -66.50 -11.72
N GLY A 47 -29.75 -65.39 -11.01
CA GLY A 47 -30.67 -65.31 -9.87
C GLY A 47 -30.07 -64.49 -8.71
N ASP A 48 -30.89 -64.17 -7.70
CA ASP A 48 -30.46 -63.42 -6.52
C ASP A 48 -29.81 -64.36 -5.47
N LEU A 49 -28.67 -63.96 -4.91
CA LEU A 49 -28.02 -64.64 -3.78
C LEU A 49 -28.50 -64.03 -2.47
N ASN A 50 -29.19 -64.81 -1.62
CA ASN A 50 -29.74 -64.35 -0.36
C ASN A 50 -28.89 -64.86 0.84
N LEU A 51 -28.24 -63.95 1.56
CA LEU A 51 -27.36 -64.26 2.71
C LEU A 51 -27.95 -63.64 4.01
N PRO A 52 -28.91 -64.31 4.67
CA PRO A 52 -29.76 -63.68 5.68
C PRO A 52 -29.09 -63.41 7.05
N ASN A 53 -27.81 -63.72 7.26
CA ASN A 53 -27.12 -63.61 8.56
C ASN A 53 -25.59 -63.48 8.43
N LEU A 54 -25.10 -62.27 8.12
CA LEU A 54 -23.70 -61.97 7.84
C LEU A 54 -22.87 -61.62 9.11
N ASN A 55 -22.96 -62.42 10.18
CA ASN A 55 -22.04 -62.30 11.34
C ASN A 55 -20.86 -63.29 11.29
N ALA A 56 -20.57 -63.80 10.10
CA ALA A 56 -19.39 -64.61 9.82
C ALA A 56 -18.67 -63.99 8.63
N THR A 57 -17.34 -63.88 8.71
CA THR A 57 -16.50 -63.44 7.60
C THR A 57 -16.62 -64.45 6.45
N TYR A 58 -17.43 -64.15 5.44
CA TYR A 58 -17.54 -64.98 4.23
C TYR A 58 -16.51 -64.49 3.20
N GLY A 59 -15.30 -65.05 3.27
CA GLY A 59 -14.27 -64.80 2.26
C GLY A 59 -14.64 -65.47 0.95
N VAL A 60 -15.03 -64.69 -0.07
CA VAL A 60 -15.11 -65.19 -1.46
C VAL A 60 -13.67 -65.26 -1.99
N SER A 61 -13.04 -66.42 -1.87
CA SER A 61 -11.70 -66.66 -2.43
C SER A 61 -11.80 -66.68 -3.96
N ALA A 62 -11.05 -65.78 -4.59
CA ALA A 62 -11.24 -65.33 -5.96
C ALA A 62 -11.18 -66.43 -7.04
N ALA A 63 -12.24 -66.51 -7.84
CA ALA A 63 -12.20 -66.93 -9.23
C ALA A 63 -13.34 -66.20 -9.98
N THR A 64 -13.10 -64.97 -10.45
CA THR A 64 -13.81 -64.19 -11.50
C THR A 64 -15.26 -64.59 -11.87
N GLY A 65 -16.14 -64.81 -10.89
CA GLY A 65 -17.57 -65.06 -11.10
C GLY A 65 -18.30 -63.76 -11.38
N VAL A 66 -19.03 -63.69 -12.50
CA VAL A 66 -19.92 -62.56 -12.82
C VAL A 66 -21.31 -62.90 -12.25
N PHE A 67 -21.79 -62.08 -11.31
CA PHE A 67 -23.17 -62.16 -10.83
C PHE A 67 -24.09 -61.35 -11.76
N SER A 68 -25.06 -62.02 -12.40
CA SER A 68 -26.00 -61.42 -13.37
C SER A 68 -27.37 -61.09 -12.74
N GLY A 69 -27.40 -60.73 -11.46
CA GLY A 69 -28.62 -60.43 -10.68
C GLY A 69 -28.36 -59.40 -9.59
N ALA A 70 -29.42 -58.86 -8.97
CA ALA A 70 -29.28 -57.87 -7.90
C ALA A 70 -28.81 -58.56 -6.61
N LEU A 71 -27.77 -58.01 -5.95
CA LEU A 71 -27.35 -58.51 -4.65
C LEU A 71 -28.26 -57.93 -3.56
N ALA A 72 -29.12 -58.77 -2.98
CA ALA A 72 -30.00 -58.41 -1.87
C ALA A 72 -29.32 -58.74 -0.53
N ALA A 73 -28.60 -57.77 0.04
CA ALA A 73 -28.02 -57.84 1.38
C ALA A 73 -28.60 -56.72 2.27
N SER A 74 -28.81 -56.99 3.57
CA SER A 74 -29.26 -55.95 4.53
C SER A 74 -28.20 -54.88 4.79
N THR A 75 -26.93 -55.24 4.60
CA THR A 75 -25.76 -54.35 4.58
C THR A 75 -24.77 -54.93 3.57
N LEU A 76 -24.36 -54.12 2.60
CA LEU A 76 -23.30 -54.45 1.66
C LEU A 76 -22.05 -53.66 2.07
N ASP A 77 -21.01 -54.33 2.50
CA ASP A 77 -19.69 -53.71 2.64
C ASP A 77 -19.09 -53.58 1.24
N THR A 78 -19.28 -52.43 0.61
CA THR A 78 -18.73 -52.10 -0.70
C THR A 78 -17.24 -51.75 -0.65
N GLY A 79 -16.59 -51.89 0.52
CA GLY A 79 -15.51 -50.98 0.87
C GLY A 79 -16.04 -49.56 1.03
N GLN A 80 -15.18 -48.66 1.51
CA GLN A 80 -15.55 -47.32 1.96
C GLN A 80 -16.46 -46.58 0.96
N GLY A 81 -17.72 -46.41 1.36
CA GLY A 81 -18.72 -45.81 0.50
C GLY A 81 -20.10 -45.82 1.13
N ALA A 82 -20.39 -44.78 1.92
CA ALA A 82 -21.61 -43.97 1.76
C ALA A 82 -21.88 -43.03 2.94
N ASN A 83 -21.21 -43.17 4.10
CA ASN A 83 -21.45 -42.28 5.25
C ASN A 83 -20.29 -42.24 6.28
N GLU A 84 -19.05 -42.52 5.87
CA GLU A 84 -17.90 -42.47 6.77
C GLU A 84 -17.34 -41.04 6.81
N LEU A 85 -17.81 -40.28 7.80
CA LEU A 85 -17.11 -39.10 8.28
C LEU A 85 -15.84 -39.55 9.02
N TYR A 86 -14.82 -39.95 8.28
CA TYR A 86 -13.41 -40.00 8.72
C TYR A 86 -12.51 -39.52 7.58
N ASP A 87 -11.45 -38.80 7.94
CA ASP A 87 -10.66 -37.92 7.07
C ASP A 87 -10.42 -38.46 5.64
N MET A 88 -10.99 -37.76 4.65
CA MET A 88 -10.67 -38.00 3.24
C MET A 88 -9.18 -37.70 3.01
N ASN A 89 -8.33 -38.72 3.12
CA ASN A 89 -6.93 -38.65 2.75
C ASN A 89 -6.71 -38.80 1.23
N GLN A 90 -7.79 -38.79 0.45
CA GLN A 90 -7.75 -38.82 -1.00
C GLN A 90 -7.66 -37.39 -1.56
N ASN A 91 -6.79 -37.21 -2.57
CA ASN A 91 -6.68 -35.93 -3.26
C ASN A 91 -7.96 -35.65 -4.06
N VAL A 92 -8.43 -34.41 -4.03
CA VAL A 92 -9.45 -33.91 -4.97
C VAL A 92 -8.86 -33.95 -6.39
N GLN A 93 -9.63 -34.38 -7.39
CA GLN A 93 -9.15 -34.44 -8.76
C GLN A 93 -9.02 -33.02 -9.32
N THR A 94 -8.00 -32.76 -10.15
CA THR A 94 -7.74 -31.43 -10.72
C THR A 94 -8.82 -30.94 -11.69
N THR A 95 -9.78 -31.81 -12.04
CA THR A 95 -10.93 -31.51 -12.91
C THR A 95 -12.19 -31.16 -12.13
N ASP A 96 -12.21 -31.38 -10.82
CA ASP A 96 -13.40 -31.15 -10.00
C ASP A 96 -13.55 -29.65 -9.71
N THR A 97 -14.74 -29.11 -9.97
CA THR A 97 -15.11 -27.76 -9.52
C THR A 97 -15.69 -27.88 -8.12
N VAL A 98 -14.83 -27.79 -7.11
CA VAL A 98 -15.25 -27.89 -5.70
C VAL A 98 -15.60 -26.52 -5.15
N THR A 99 -16.80 -26.42 -4.57
CA THR A 99 -17.24 -25.24 -3.82
C THR A 99 -17.35 -25.61 -2.34
N PHE A 100 -16.57 -24.95 -1.49
CA PHE A 100 -16.68 -25.10 -0.04
C PHE A 100 -17.55 -23.97 0.53
N ALA A 101 -18.48 -24.31 1.42
CA ALA A 101 -19.27 -23.31 2.15
C ALA A 101 -18.39 -22.56 3.18
N GLU A 102 -17.43 -23.25 3.79
CA GLU A 102 -16.45 -22.69 4.72
C GLU A 102 -15.16 -23.54 4.67
N VAL A 103 -13.99 -22.90 4.71
CA VAL A 103 -12.69 -23.58 4.76
C VAL A 103 -11.98 -23.20 6.06
N LYS A 104 -11.87 -24.15 7.01
CA LYS A 104 -11.13 -23.97 8.28
C LYS A 104 -9.77 -24.64 8.18
N THR A 105 -8.72 -23.85 7.93
CA THR A 105 -7.33 -24.31 7.85
C THR A 105 -6.40 -23.33 8.57
N SER A 106 -5.28 -23.83 9.08
CA SER A 106 -4.20 -23.00 9.63
C SER A 106 -3.35 -22.34 8.56
N THR A 107 -3.35 -22.86 7.32
CA THR A 107 -2.57 -22.29 6.21
C THR A 107 -3.27 -22.56 4.89
N ILE A 108 -3.28 -21.55 4.02
CA ILE A 108 -3.62 -21.66 2.61
C ILE A 108 -2.35 -21.31 1.83
N SER A 109 -1.83 -22.24 1.03
CA SER A 109 -0.62 -22.03 0.23
C SER A 109 -0.92 -22.25 -1.26
N ALA A 110 -0.44 -21.31 -2.09
CA ALA A 110 -0.39 -21.51 -3.53
C ALA A 110 0.99 -22.07 -3.90
N GLN A 111 1.02 -23.32 -4.39
CA GLN A 111 2.28 -24.03 -4.69
C GLN A 111 2.80 -23.81 -6.13
N GLY A 112 2.07 -23.03 -6.95
CA GLY A 112 2.44 -22.71 -8.33
C GLY A 112 2.80 -21.24 -8.55
N ALA A 113 3.40 -20.92 -9.69
CA ALA A 113 3.84 -19.57 -10.04
C ALA A 113 2.70 -18.52 -10.15
N GLY A 114 1.43 -18.97 -10.20
CA GLY A 114 0.26 -18.10 -10.26
C GLY A 114 -0.13 -17.43 -8.94
N GLY A 115 0.47 -17.84 -7.82
CA GLY A 115 0.16 -17.27 -6.50
C GLY A 115 -1.25 -17.61 -6.00
N LEU A 116 -1.63 -17.01 -4.87
CA LEU A 116 -2.96 -17.12 -4.29
C LEU A 116 -3.85 -16.01 -4.86
N TYR A 117 -4.86 -16.37 -5.65
CA TYR A 117 -5.82 -15.42 -6.21
C TYR A 117 -7.08 -15.39 -5.34
N LEU A 118 -7.23 -14.33 -4.54
CA LEU A 118 -8.42 -14.07 -3.73
C LEU A 118 -9.32 -13.10 -4.49
N VAL A 119 -10.48 -13.57 -4.95
CA VAL A 119 -11.48 -12.78 -5.67
C VAL A 119 -12.71 -12.64 -4.80
N ASP A 120 -13.23 -11.42 -4.71
CA ASP A 120 -14.56 -11.14 -4.17
C ASP A 120 -15.48 -10.77 -5.33
N ASP A 121 -16.69 -11.33 -5.36
CA ASP A 121 -17.63 -11.25 -6.48
C ASP A 121 -18.68 -10.15 -6.32
N GLY A 122 -18.54 -9.23 -5.34
CA GLY A 122 -19.60 -8.27 -5.04
C GLY A 122 -19.27 -6.89 -4.44
N ASP A 123 -18.24 -6.69 -3.60
CA ASP A 123 -17.69 -5.39 -3.14
C ASP A 123 -16.81 -5.56 -1.88
N ASN A 124 -15.69 -4.82 -1.83
CA ASN A 124 -14.59 -4.86 -0.84
C ASN A 124 -13.86 -6.21 -0.71
N GLY A 125 -12.70 -6.32 -1.39
CA GLY A 125 -11.81 -7.49 -1.37
C GLY A 125 -11.17 -7.84 -0.01
N ILE A 126 -10.02 -8.54 -0.04
CA ILE A 126 -9.37 -9.24 1.10
C ILE A 126 -9.56 -8.55 2.48
N PHE A 127 -10.36 -9.16 3.35
CA PHE A 127 -10.59 -8.78 4.75
C PHE A 127 -10.16 -9.91 5.69
N ILE A 128 -9.27 -9.67 6.68
CA ILE A 128 -8.82 -10.71 7.63
C ILE A 128 -8.80 -10.23 9.11
N LYS A 129 -9.67 -10.82 9.95
CA LYS A 129 -9.64 -10.88 11.44
C LYS A 129 -10.11 -12.28 11.88
N ASP A 130 -9.61 -12.91 12.95
CA ASP A 130 -9.37 -12.41 14.33
C ASP A 130 -7.88 -12.17 14.69
N GLY A 131 -7.57 -11.04 15.35
CA GLY A 131 -6.21 -10.56 15.69
C GLY A 131 -5.69 -9.34 14.91
N GLY A 132 -6.06 -9.20 13.63
CA GLY A 132 -6.25 -7.87 12.99
C GLY A 132 -5.06 -7.08 12.44
N ASN A 133 -3.95 -7.73 12.11
CA ASN A 133 -2.82 -7.11 11.42
C ASN A 133 -2.51 -7.89 10.12
N VAL A 134 -2.28 -7.19 9.02
CA VAL A 134 -1.87 -7.75 7.72
C VAL A 134 -0.37 -7.53 7.53
N GLY A 135 0.38 -8.61 7.49
CA GLY A 135 1.80 -8.61 7.13
C GLY A 135 2.00 -8.94 5.65
N ILE A 136 2.78 -8.14 4.94
CA ILE A 136 3.27 -8.47 3.58
C ILE A 136 4.78 -8.58 3.68
N GLY A 137 5.33 -9.79 3.49
CA GLY A 137 6.77 -10.06 3.64
C GLY A 137 7.26 -10.11 5.09
N ILE A 138 6.34 -10.18 6.07
CA ILE A 138 6.65 -10.32 7.51
C ILE A 138 5.61 -11.24 8.17
N THR A 139 6.04 -12.13 9.06
CA THR A 139 5.18 -13.14 9.70
C THR A 139 4.55 -12.68 11.03
N ASP A 140 5.15 -11.70 11.71
CA ASP A 140 4.67 -11.15 12.99
C ASP A 140 4.45 -9.64 12.90
N PRO A 141 3.41 -9.16 12.20
CA PRO A 141 3.14 -7.73 12.05
C PRO A 141 2.71 -7.08 13.37
N ILE A 142 3.36 -5.99 13.76
CA ILE A 142 3.06 -5.22 15.00
C ILE A 142 2.07 -4.06 14.79
N SER A 143 1.62 -3.83 13.55
CA SER A 143 0.64 -2.81 13.17
C SER A 143 -0.38 -3.37 12.18
N SER A 144 -1.55 -2.72 12.05
CA SER A 144 -2.67 -3.24 11.24
C SER A 144 -2.32 -3.52 9.78
N LEU A 145 -1.37 -2.77 9.22
CA LEU A 145 -0.70 -3.12 7.97
C LEU A 145 0.80 -2.91 8.17
N MET A 146 1.60 -3.93 7.89
CA MET A 146 3.06 -3.84 7.88
C MET A 146 3.59 -4.52 6.62
N VAL A 147 4.37 -3.78 5.84
CA VAL A 147 5.01 -4.29 4.62
C VAL A 147 6.51 -4.23 4.81
N GLN A 148 7.18 -5.36 4.73
CA GLN A 148 8.63 -5.47 4.85
C GLN A 148 9.22 -5.96 3.53
N ASN A 149 10.28 -5.30 3.07
CA ASN A 149 11.03 -5.76 1.91
C ASN A 149 12.12 -6.74 2.37
N ASP A 150 12.04 -7.97 1.89
CA ASP A 150 13.03 -9.03 2.14
C ASP A 150 14.08 -9.14 1.00
N ILE A 151 14.04 -8.22 0.01
CA ILE A 151 14.95 -8.21 -1.13
C ILE A 151 16.00 -7.09 -1.00
N ALA A 152 17.28 -7.49 -0.93
CA ALA A 152 18.45 -6.67 -0.59
C ALA A 152 18.87 -5.59 -1.62
N THR A 153 18.09 -5.30 -2.66
CA THR A 153 18.44 -4.31 -3.69
C THR A 153 17.27 -3.39 -4.02
N LEU A 154 17.42 -2.07 -3.77
CA LEU A 154 16.55 -0.94 -4.13
C LEU A 154 15.07 -1.30 -4.48
N GLY A 155 14.42 -2.03 -3.58
CA GLY A 155 13.04 -2.50 -3.78
C GLY A 155 12.03 -1.45 -3.35
N ARG A 156 11.04 -1.18 -4.18
CA ARG A 156 9.85 -0.41 -3.76
C ARG A 156 9.04 -1.28 -2.79
N ILE A 157 8.88 -0.82 -1.55
CA ILE A 157 8.10 -1.53 -0.52
C ILE A 157 6.60 -1.51 -0.86
N ALA A 158 6.10 -0.35 -1.31
CA ALA A 158 4.73 -0.17 -1.78
C ALA A 158 4.73 0.75 -3.01
N ARG A 159 3.76 0.56 -3.91
CA ARG A 159 3.61 1.37 -5.12
C ARG A 159 2.19 1.90 -5.21
N PHE A 160 2.04 3.22 -5.10
CA PHE A 160 0.80 3.96 -5.36
C PHE A 160 0.96 4.65 -6.71
N TYR A 161 0.55 3.98 -7.78
CA TYR A 161 0.82 4.40 -9.16
C TYR A 161 -0.37 4.10 -10.05
N ASP A 162 -0.83 5.12 -10.76
CA ASP A 162 -1.88 5.01 -11.76
C ASP A 162 -1.32 5.45 -13.13
N PRO A 163 -1.16 4.53 -14.10
CA PRO A 163 -0.68 4.87 -15.45
C PRO A 163 -1.72 5.60 -16.30
N THR A 164 -2.96 5.73 -15.83
CA THR A 164 -4.09 6.28 -16.59
C THR A 164 -4.44 7.73 -16.24
N MET A 165 -3.64 8.36 -15.37
CA MET A 165 -3.84 9.75 -14.94
C MET A 165 -3.89 10.73 -16.11
N SER A 166 -4.88 11.61 -16.06
CA SER A 166 -5.04 12.80 -16.90
C SER A 166 -4.57 14.06 -16.17
N ALA A 167 -4.40 15.16 -16.90
CA ALA A 167 -3.98 16.42 -16.30
C ALA A 167 -4.95 16.85 -15.18
N ASN A 168 -4.38 17.22 -14.03
CA ASN A 168 -5.01 17.53 -12.75
C ASN A 168 -5.49 16.33 -11.92
N ASP A 169 -5.29 15.09 -12.39
CA ASP A 169 -5.54 13.92 -11.54
C ASP A 169 -4.53 13.86 -10.41
N SER A 170 -4.93 13.19 -9.33
CA SER A 170 -4.13 13.12 -8.12
C SER A 170 -4.21 11.74 -7.45
N VAL A 171 -3.11 11.35 -6.84
CA VAL A 171 -3.01 10.15 -6.01
C VAL A 171 -2.55 10.59 -4.63
N TYR A 172 -3.32 10.28 -3.60
CA TYR A 172 -3.02 10.65 -2.22
C TYR A 172 -2.86 9.43 -1.33
N LEU A 173 -1.93 9.52 -0.38
CA LEU A 173 -2.00 8.82 0.88
C LEU A 173 -2.63 9.76 1.91
N GLU A 174 -3.73 9.34 2.51
CA GLU A 174 -4.47 10.12 3.50
C GLU A 174 -4.22 9.60 4.92
N LEU A 175 -4.06 10.52 5.86
CA LEU A 175 -3.84 10.25 7.28
C LEU A 175 -4.76 11.16 8.09
N GLY A 176 -5.70 10.62 8.87
CA GLY A 176 -6.59 11.48 9.64
C GLY A 176 -7.83 10.80 10.17
N THR A 177 -8.76 11.61 10.67
CA THR A 177 -9.99 11.14 11.31
C THR A 177 -11.24 11.33 10.44
N ALA A 178 -11.19 12.26 9.48
CA ALA A 178 -12.29 12.52 8.55
C ALA A 178 -11.78 13.13 7.24
N ASN A 179 -12.45 12.85 6.12
CA ASN A 179 -12.20 13.50 4.84
C ASN A 179 -12.81 14.91 4.84
N SER A 180 -12.17 15.82 5.57
CA SER A 180 -12.62 17.20 5.77
C SER A 180 -11.41 18.10 6.01
N ALA A 181 -11.55 19.37 5.64
CA ALA A 181 -10.48 20.33 5.76
C ALA A 181 -9.84 20.31 7.15
N LYS A 182 -8.50 20.17 7.18
CA LYS A 182 -7.67 20.12 8.40
C LYS A 182 -7.88 18.90 9.31
N ASN A 183 -8.73 17.94 8.96
CA ASN A 183 -8.93 16.69 9.72
C ASN A 183 -8.26 15.46 9.10
N ASN A 184 -7.81 15.56 7.86
CA ASN A 184 -6.87 14.63 7.23
C ASN A 184 -5.70 15.36 6.60
N ALA A 185 -4.49 14.87 6.89
CA ALA A 185 -3.28 15.17 6.18
C ALA A 185 -3.21 14.33 4.89
N GLN A 186 -2.63 14.91 3.85
CA GLN A 186 -2.48 14.30 2.53
C GLN A 186 -1.02 14.40 2.10
N ILE A 187 -0.47 13.26 1.66
CA ILE A 187 0.79 13.17 0.93
C ILE A 187 0.42 12.79 -0.50
N GLY A 188 0.58 13.72 -1.43
CA GLY A 188 -0.03 13.62 -2.75
C GLY A 188 0.94 13.78 -3.90
N PHE A 189 0.62 13.13 -5.01
CA PHE A 189 1.14 13.46 -6.32
C PHE A 189 0.01 14.00 -7.19
N ILE A 190 0.24 15.14 -7.86
CA ILE A 190 -0.69 15.71 -8.84
C ILE A 190 0.00 15.75 -10.19
N TYR A 191 -0.67 15.15 -11.17
CA TYR A 191 -0.18 15.01 -12.52
C TYR A 191 -0.62 16.21 -13.36
N ALA A 192 0.32 16.95 -13.92
CA ALA A 192 0.05 18.02 -14.89
C ALA A 192 0.22 17.53 -16.34
N GLY A 193 1.05 16.51 -16.57
CA GLY A 193 1.29 15.93 -17.88
C GLY A 193 2.61 15.16 -17.95
N SER A 194 2.77 14.37 -19.02
CA SER A 194 3.98 13.56 -19.21
C SER A 194 5.21 14.46 -19.31
N SER A 195 6.23 14.17 -18.49
CA SER A 195 7.47 14.96 -18.42
C SER A 195 7.27 16.45 -18.12
N SER A 196 6.12 16.83 -17.55
CA SER A 196 5.83 18.22 -17.18
C SER A 196 6.60 18.62 -15.92
N ASN A 197 7.24 19.79 -15.96
CA ASN A 197 7.84 20.41 -14.78
C ASN A 197 6.79 20.85 -13.75
N SER A 198 5.50 20.94 -14.16
CA SER A 198 4.37 21.27 -13.30
C SER A 198 3.77 20.07 -12.58
N ASN A 199 4.20 18.83 -12.90
CA ASN A 199 3.91 17.68 -12.03
C ASN A 199 4.41 18.02 -10.63
N ARG A 200 3.62 17.73 -9.60
CA ARG A 200 3.97 18.18 -8.25
C ARG A 200 3.72 17.13 -7.19
N PHE A 201 4.58 17.15 -6.18
CA PHE A 201 4.44 16.43 -4.93
C PHE A 201 3.96 17.41 -3.86
N ASP A 202 2.81 17.13 -3.26
CA ASP A 202 2.16 18.02 -2.30
C ASP A 202 2.12 17.40 -0.91
N LEU A 203 2.32 18.27 0.08
CA LEU A 203 2.15 17.99 1.50
C LEU A 203 1.15 18.99 2.06
N GLY A 204 0.11 18.53 2.74
CA GLY A 204 -0.89 19.42 3.30
C GLY A 204 -2.00 18.71 4.03
N PHE A 205 -3.10 19.43 4.20
CA PHE A 205 -4.37 18.87 4.65
C PHE A 205 -5.38 18.95 3.50
N ASN A 206 -6.47 18.20 3.59
CA ASN A 206 -7.54 18.33 2.61
C ASN A 206 -8.00 19.78 2.48
N ALA A 207 -8.17 20.22 1.23
CA ALA A 207 -8.48 21.59 0.83
C ALA A 207 -7.49 22.67 1.32
N VAL A 208 -6.34 22.29 1.89
CA VAL A 208 -5.30 23.20 2.39
C VAL A 208 -3.92 22.68 1.96
N GLN A 209 -3.43 23.15 0.82
CA GLN A 209 -2.03 22.91 0.43
C GLN A 209 -1.10 23.70 1.37
N ALA A 210 -0.18 23.00 2.04
CA ALA A 210 0.82 23.64 2.88
C ALA A 210 2.14 23.82 2.11
N MET A 211 2.62 22.76 1.45
CA MET A 211 3.85 22.76 0.67
C MET A 211 3.64 21.99 -0.65
N SER A 212 4.22 22.53 -1.71
CA SER A 212 4.26 21.91 -3.04
C SER A 212 5.69 21.85 -3.55
N ILE A 213 6.08 20.74 -4.15
CA ILE A 213 7.37 20.56 -4.80
C ILE A 213 7.10 20.23 -6.27
N LEU A 214 7.43 21.16 -7.17
CA LEU A 214 7.33 20.96 -8.60
C LEU A 214 8.42 20.00 -9.09
N ALA A 215 8.14 19.22 -10.14
CA ALA A 215 9.10 18.33 -10.78
C ALA A 215 10.30 19.10 -11.39
N GLY A 216 10.12 20.39 -11.70
CA GLY A 216 11.23 21.31 -12.03
C GLY A 216 12.14 21.70 -10.85
N GLY A 217 11.83 21.22 -9.64
CA GLY A 217 12.61 21.39 -8.41
C GLY A 217 12.33 22.68 -7.63
N ASN A 218 11.25 23.41 -7.94
CA ASN A 218 10.83 24.57 -7.16
C ASN A 218 9.94 24.14 -6.00
N VAL A 219 10.18 24.69 -4.81
CA VAL A 219 9.40 24.43 -3.60
C VAL A 219 8.56 25.66 -3.28
N GLY A 220 7.24 25.47 -3.17
CA GLY A 220 6.29 26.47 -2.71
C GLY A 220 5.81 26.14 -1.29
N ILE A 221 5.72 27.14 -0.41
CA ILE A 221 5.04 27.05 0.88
C ILE A 221 3.88 28.05 0.84
N GLY A 222 2.65 27.56 0.94
CA GLY A 222 1.44 28.38 0.74
C GLY A 222 1.17 28.82 -0.70
N THR A 223 1.96 28.33 -1.68
CA THR A 223 1.77 28.56 -3.12
C THR A 223 2.04 27.27 -3.89
N THR A 224 1.28 27.03 -4.95
CA THR A 224 1.42 25.84 -5.82
C THR A 224 2.15 26.14 -7.13
N ILE A 225 2.44 27.42 -7.40
CA ILE A 225 3.10 27.88 -8.62
C ILE A 225 4.34 28.71 -8.24
N PRO A 226 5.31 28.13 -7.52
CA PRO A 226 6.52 28.84 -7.14
C PRO A 226 7.32 29.27 -8.38
N SER A 227 7.54 30.57 -8.50
CA SER A 227 8.34 31.22 -9.55
C SER A 227 9.85 31.16 -9.25
N GLN A 228 10.20 30.89 -7.99
CA GLN A 228 11.58 30.77 -7.50
C GLN A 228 11.84 29.36 -6.94
N LYS A 229 13.12 29.03 -6.70
CA LYS A 229 13.51 27.73 -6.14
C LYS A 229 12.87 27.42 -4.79
N LEU A 230 12.71 28.46 -3.97
CA LEU A 230 11.89 28.44 -2.77
C LEU A 230 11.04 29.70 -2.77
N GLU A 231 9.72 29.54 -2.74
CA GLU A 231 8.78 30.65 -2.61
C GLU A 231 7.87 30.38 -1.40
N VAL A 232 7.74 31.38 -0.53
CA VAL A 232 6.87 31.31 0.65
C VAL A 232 5.84 32.41 0.53
N ALA A 233 4.57 32.04 0.38
CA ALA A 233 3.45 32.97 0.40
C ALA A 233 3.09 33.32 1.85
N GLY A 234 3.92 34.14 2.50
CA GLY A 234 3.72 34.56 3.88
C GLY A 234 4.98 35.07 4.58
N ILE A 235 4.89 35.27 5.89
CA ILE A 235 6.01 35.73 6.73
C ILE A 235 6.91 34.56 7.11
N VAL A 236 8.23 34.72 6.91
CA VAL A 236 9.25 33.75 7.33
C VAL A 236 9.92 34.21 8.61
N LYS A 237 9.87 33.38 9.66
CA LYS A 237 10.65 33.60 10.90
C LYS A 237 11.91 32.74 10.86
N SER A 238 13.08 33.37 10.82
CA SER A 238 14.39 32.71 10.79
C SER A 238 15.31 33.24 11.89
N SER A 239 16.19 32.40 12.43
CA SER A 239 17.25 32.83 13.35
C SER A 239 18.35 33.65 12.67
N GLY A 240 18.52 33.49 11.36
CA GLY A 240 19.44 34.25 10.53
C GLY A 240 19.24 33.95 9.05
N VAL A 241 19.70 34.86 8.19
CA VAL A 241 19.71 34.72 6.73
C VAL A 241 21.16 34.79 6.26
N TYR A 242 21.65 33.71 5.64
CA TYR A 242 23.01 33.63 5.09
C TYR A 242 22.97 33.69 3.57
N ALA A 243 23.26 34.85 2.99
CA ALA A 243 23.42 35.00 1.56
C ALA A 243 24.83 34.57 1.14
N ARG A 244 25.00 33.32 0.69
CA ARG A 244 26.30 32.75 0.30
C ARG A 244 26.67 32.94 -1.17
N GLY A 245 25.76 33.49 -1.97
CA GLY A 245 26.04 33.86 -3.36
C GLY A 245 26.82 35.18 -3.44
N ALA A 246 27.55 35.38 -4.53
CA ALA A 246 28.31 36.61 -4.78
C ALA A 246 27.41 37.87 -4.84
N ASP A 247 26.11 37.68 -5.09
CA ASP A 247 25.14 38.76 -5.21
C ASP A 247 24.70 39.31 -3.83
N GLY A 248 25.02 38.67 -2.72
CA GLY A 248 24.65 39.16 -1.38
C GLY A 248 23.16 39.00 -1.01
N LEU A 249 22.69 39.74 0.00
CA LEU A 249 21.30 39.71 0.48
C LEU A 249 20.49 40.89 -0.08
N GLN A 250 19.38 40.58 -0.75
CA GLN A 250 18.46 41.56 -1.30
C GLN A 250 17.14 41.56 -0.53
N LEU A 251 16.69 42.73 -0.08
CA LEU A 251 15.34 42.99 0.42
C LEU A 251 14.64 43.92 -0.58
N GLN A 252 13.75 43.34 -1.38
CA GLN A 252 13.00 44.02 -2.43
C GLN A 252 11.58 44.33 -1.93
N ASP A 253 11.03 45.46 -2.38
CA ASP A 253 9.61 45.78 -2.24
C ASP A 253 8.78 45.16 -3.39
N ASP A 254 7.46 45.09 -3.25
CA ASP A 254 6.53 44.47 -4.21
C ASP A 254 6.60 45.07 -5.62
N GLY A 255 7.04 46.32 -5.75
CA GLY A 255 7.30 46.99 -7.03
C GLY A 255 8.65 46.69 -7.68
N GLY A 256 9.45 45.75 -7.15
CA GLY A 256 10.79 45.42 -7.65
C GLY A 256 11.87 46.46 -7.29
N ASN A 257 11.53 47.46 -6.49
CA ASN A 257 12.48 48.45 -6.00
C ASN A 257 13.31 47.87 -4.85
N TYR A 258 14.61 48.12 -4.86
CA TYR A 258 15.50 47.70 -3.78
C TYR A 258 15.31 48.59 -2.56
N GLY A 259 14.77 48.03 -1.49
CA GLY A 259 14.73 48.70 -0.19
C GLY A 259 16.13 48.70 0.43
N ILE A 260 16.66 47.51 0.71
CA ILE A 260 17.99 47.31 1.29
C ILE A 260 18.71 46.22 0.51
N PHE A 261 19.96 46.50 0.15
CA PHE A 261 20.88 45.56 -0.47
C PHE A 261 22.12 45.41 0.40
N ILE A 262 22.54 44.18 0.70
CA ILE A 262 23.80 43.90 1.37
C ILE A 262 24.66 43.14 0.38
N LYS A 263 25.62 43.84 -0.23
CA LYS A 263 26.57 43.24 -1.17
C LYS A 263 27.47 42.23 -0.47
N ASP A 264 27.91 41.21 -1.21
CA ASP A 264 29.01 40.36 -0.74
C ASP A 264 30.23 41.23 -0.36
N GLY A 265 30.86 40.92 0.78
CA GLY A 265 31.87 41.79 1.40
C GLY A 265 31.33 42.91 2.32
N GLY A 266 30.00 43.00 2.50
CA GLY A 266 29.35 43.71 3.61
C GLY A 266 29.05 45.19 3.41
N ASN A 267 29.07 45.70 2.17
CA ASN A 267 28.57 47.05 1.88
C ASN A 267 27.03 47.04 1.82
N VAL A 268 26.38 48.01 2.44
CA VAL A 268 24.92 48.14 2.47
C VAL A 268 24.48 49.26 1.54
N GLY A 269 23.65 48.95 0.55
CA GLY A 269 22.93 49.91 -0.28
C GLY A 269 21.50 50.11 0.21
N ILE A 270 21.00 51.33 0.23
CA ILE A 270 19.58 51.66 0.40
C ILE A 270 19.16 52.42 -0.86
N GLY A 271 18.22 51.87 -1.63
CA GLY A 271 17.85 52.41 -2.95
C GLY A 271 18.91 52.21 -4.05
N THR A 272 19.91 51.35 -3.84
CA THR A 272 20.94 51.00 -4.84
C THR A 272 21.45 49.58 -4.65
N THR A 273 21.73 48.87 -5.75
CA THR A 273 22.41 47.56 -5.76
C THR A 273 23.92 47.63 -5.96
N ASP A 274 24.44 48.81 -6.27
CA ASP A 274 25.89 49.02 -6.46
C ASP A 274 26.44 50.01 -5.43
N PRO A 275 26.45 49.65 -4.14
CA PRO A 275 26.99 50.51 -3.09
C PRO A 275 28.52 50.66 -3.27
N THR A 276 28.98 51.89 -3.49
CA THR A 276 30.42 52.21 -3.64
C THR A 276 31.12 52.50 -2.32
N ALA A 277 30.37 52.51 -1.20
CA ALA A 277 30.86 52.71 0.16
C ALA A 277 30.19 51.71 1.12
N LYS A 278 30.62 51.68 2.39
CA LYS A 278 30.08 50.76 3.41
C LYS A 278 28.58 50.93 3.65
N LEU A 279 28.09 52.16 3.55
CA LEU A 279 26.67 52.51 3.48
C LEU A 279 26.48 53.51 2.34
N ASP A 280 25.71 53.15 1.31
CA ASP A 280 25.38 54.01 0.16
C ASP A 280 23.86 54.16 0.09
N VAL A 281 23.35 55.36 0.38
CA VAL A 281 21.92 55.67 0.36
C VAL A 281 21.63 56.55 -0.84
N ARG A 282 20.88 56.01 -1.81
CA ARG A 282 20.45 56.73 -3.00
C ARG A 282 18.94 56.88 -2.99
N VAL A 283 18.50 58.01 -3.52
CA VAL A 283 17.08 58.37 -3.61
C VAL A 283 16.76 58.73 -5.05
N SER A 284 15.52 58.48 -5.47
CA SER A 284 15.02 58.92 -6.76
C SER A 284 14.96 60.45 -6.83
N ASN A 285 15.06 61.01 -8.05
CA ASN A 285 15.10 62.45 -8.28
C ASN A 285 13.97 63.19 -7.54
N GLY A 286 14.36 64.18 -6.71
CA GLY A 286 13.44 65.04 -5.96
C GLY A 286 13.13 64.59 -4.53
N ALA A 287 13.61 63.43 -4.09
CA ALA A 287 13.49 62.99 -2.69
C ALA A 287 14.76 63.31 -1.88
N SER A 288 14.61 63.48 -0.57
CA SER A 288 15.73 63.62 0.37
C SER A 288 15.91 62.33 1.18
N ALA A 289 17.15 61.86 1.32
CA ALA A 289 17.46 60.78 2.25
C ALA A 289 17.43 61.32 3.69
N ARG A 290 16.42 60.94 4.47
CA ARG A 290 16.34 61.28 5.91
C ARG A 290 17.01 60.17 6.71
N ILE A 291 18.22 60.42 7.21
CA ILE A 291 19.01 59.44 7.99
C ILE A 291 18.68 59.50 9.49
N ALA A 292 18.31 60.69 9.99
CA ALA A 292 17.90 60.90 11.37
C ALA A 292 16.69 61.86 11.41
N SER A 293 15.68 61.53 12.22
CA SER A 293 14.49 62.35 12.42
C SER A 293 13.98 62.20 13.85
N LEU A 294 13.39 63.25 14.39
CA LEU A 294 12.77 63.25 15.72
C LEU A 294 11.29 62.87 15.63
N THR A 295 10.80 62.17 16.65
CA THR A 295 9.36 62.12 16.95
C THR A 295 8.98 63.46 17.61
N PRO A 296 7.80 64.04 17.33
CA PRO A 296 7.37 65.27 18.01
C PRO A 296 7.50 65.12 19.54
N GLY A 297 8.23 66.02 20.19
CA GLY A 297 8.45 66.02 21.65
C GLY A 297 9.77 65.40 22.15
N THR A 298 10.72 65.05 21.27
CA THR A 298 12.09 64.65 21.67
C THR A 298 13.14 65.70 21.25
N GLU A 299 14.19 65.89 22.05
CA GLU A 299 15.04 67.10 22.00
C GLU A 299 16.19 67.07 20.98
N SER A 300 16.66 65.92 20.48
CA SER A 300 17.71 65.88 19.44
C SER A 300 17.78 64.57 18.65
N ALA A 301 17.96 64.68 17.33
CA ALA A 301 18.45 63.60 16.47
C ALA A 301 19.77 64.07 15.86
N TYR A 302 20.87 63.34 16.10
CA TYR A 302 22.19 63.72 15.59
C TYR A 302 22.80 62.57 14.77
N LEU A 303 23.49 62.94 13.68
CA LEU A 303 24.34 62.04 12.91
C LEU A 303 25.78 62.27 13.37
N ASN A 304 26.37 61.28 14.02
CA ASN A 304 27.72 61.38 14.58
C ASN A 304 28.75 60.83 13.60
N PHE A 305 29.75 61.63 13.27
CA PHE A 305 30.87 61.24 12.41
C PHE A 305 32.12 61.14 13.29
N GLN A 306 32.67 59.94 13.46
CA GLN A 306 33.88 59.69 14.25
C GLN A 306 34.95 59.02 13.37
N ASP A 307 36.17 59.55 13.38
CA ASP A 307 37.33 58.88 12.79
C ASP A 307 37.92 57.86 13.79
N ARG A 308 38.37 56.71 13.28
CA ARG A 308 39.03 55.64 14.05
C ARG A 308 40.47 56.00 14.42
N ALA A 309 41.07 57.01 13.79
CA ALA A 309 42.35 57.57 14.17
C ALA A 309 42.15 58.96 14.81
N SER A 310 42.76 59.20 15.98
CA SER A 310 42.65 60.45 16.75
C SER A 310 43.28 61.69 16.09
N ILE A 311 43.34 61.75 14.76
CA ILE A 311 43.96 62.85 14.00
C ILE A 311 43.14 63.33 12.77
N GLY A 312 41.93 62.81 12.50
CA GLY A 312 41.15 63.19 11.31
C GLY A 312 39.91 64.03 11.63
N TYR A 313 39.76 65.16 10.93
CA TYR A 313 38.55 65.97 10.94
C TYR A 313 37.36 65.18 10.40
N SER A 314 36.27 65.10 11.16
CA SER A 314 34.97 64.70 10.63
C SER A 314 34.35 65.87 9.88
N SER A 315 34.55 65.94 8.56
CA SER A 315 34.00 67.01 7.72
C SER A 315 32.71 66.57 7.02
N VAL A 316 31.65 67.38 7.14
CA VAL A 316 30.48 67.29 6.27
C VAL A 316 30.71 68.24 5.10
N THR A 317 30.97 67.70 3.91
CA THR A 317 31.11 68.49 2.69
C THR A 317 29.81 68.42 1.90
N ALA A 318 29.16 69.56 1.71
CA ALA A 318 28.02 69.68 0.81
C ALA A 318 28.46 70.40 -0.47
N MET A 319 28.13 69.83 -1.63
CA MET A 319 28.46 70.42 -2.94
C MET A 319 27.19 71.04 -3.55
N GLY A 320 27.10 72.37 -3.61
CA GLY A 320 25.97 73.12 -4.21
C GLY A 320 25.52 74.34 -3.39
N LEU A 321 24.84 75.31 -4.02
CA LEU A 321 24.52 76.65 -3.47
C LEU A 321 23.60 76.69 -2.22
N SER A 322 23.21 75.56 -1.64
CA SER A 322 22.30 75.49 -0.48
C SER A 322 22.51 74.22 0.38
N GLY A 323 23.76 73.81 0.60
CA GLY A 323 24.07 72.41 0.94
C GLY A 323 24.19 72.01 2.41
N LEU A 324 24.41 72.92 3.35
CA LEU A 324 24.48 72.58 4.78
C LEU A 324 23.95 73.74 5.60
N GLU A 325 22.79 73.56 6.23
CA GLU A 325 22.20 74.57 7.11
C GLU A 325 22.34 74.14 8.57
N LEU A 326 23.33 74.72 9.27
CA LEU A 326 23.55 74.53 10.70
C LEU A 326 22.66 75.51 11.49
N ARG A 327 21.47 75.06 11.87
CA ARG A 327 20.55 75.83 12.72
C ARG A 327 20.70 75.43 14.18
N THR A 328 20.90 76.42 15.04
CA THR A 328 20.49 76.31 16.44
C THR A 328 19.09 76.91 16.59
N PRO A 329 18.34 76.62 17.67
CA PRO A 329 17.00 77.19 17.87
C PRO A 329 16.94 78.72 17.76
N ASN A 330 18.06 79.43 18.00
CA ASN A 330 18.09 80.90 18.12
C ASN A 330 19.20 81.61 17.30
N LYS A 331 19.94 80.93 16.42
CA LYS A 331 20.90 81.59 15.50
C LYS A 331 21.33 80.68 14.35
N HIS A 332 21.47 81.26 13.15
CA HIS A 332 22.17 80.64 12.02
C HIS A 332 23.67 80.66 12.33
N ILE A 333 24.31 79.49 12.30
CA ILE A 333 25.77 79.39 12.34
C ILE A 333 26.22 79.31 10.88
N PHE A 334 26.95 80.32 10.42
CA PHE A 334 27.60 80.35 9.11
C PHE A 334 28.76 79.35 9.06
#